data_AF-A0AAV6PKA1-F1
#
_entry.id   AF-A0AAV6PKA1-F1
#
_cell.length_a   1.000
_cell.length_b   1.000
_cell.length_c   1.000
_cell.angle_alpha   90.00
_cell.angle_beta   90.00
_cell.angle_gamma   90.00
#
_symmetry.space_group_name_H-M   'P 1'
#
loop_
_entity.id
_entity.type
_entity.pdbx_description
1 polymer ?
#
loop_
_entity_poly.entity_id
_entity_poly.type
_entity_poly.pdbx_seq_one_letter_code
_entity_poly.pdbx_strand_id
1 'polypeptide(L)'
;MQEWESPGYEPTLPVSEKSNPLTRHIDRAPARSIVRMLQACDAQMFQEETGGAYQRLLSEQVVKTVMEVAKRVEVILRDPQDSLVVLSGCGTSVRFQQSAEEAEAHVDLHVHHCRRALFSSEEAPEDEATLGALSLNKAPFVAGQLHLCLQHTHVYTPVLVGFNPTHHAKSESIPGCTFTFHSVVQRMQELAQTHEAFVINPAVAPEAVSGSSRMKGGSATKILLDVVLSAAHAAVFTDSSITHDGIVQRINAYKKAVEVTYAHSDGITALLEAAGQSLQCGRCVCYLGWGSVAVLGLIDATECEPTFGADHKDVRSFISGGYSQLDNSEGHMSSLGRQFNITHEDFLRDVLPHLNNLDTVLLLYTHCDDVSDVVEVTHTAAALLQQMELSTKLLLNAVSTGAHVLKGKVYQNHMIDVQKLSGVSTSECEECLLKAVYRVVPLALLCLLTGCSLSEAESHLEKQPIIREAVEETEETSGDEM
;
A
#
# COMPACT_ATOMS: atom_id res chain seq x y z
N MET A 1 4.50 23.25 -11.48
CA MET A 1 4.67 21.95 -12.15
C MET A 1 5.86 21.24 -11.53
N GLN A 2 5.63 20.06 -10.97
CA GLN A 2 6.70 19.23 -10.41
C GLN A 2 7.48 18.53 -11.53
N GLU A 3 8.73 18.16 -11.26
CA GLU A 3 9.59 17.53 -12.28
C GLU A 3 8.96 16.27 -12.90
N TRP A 4 8.32 15.42 -12.09
CA TRP A 4 7.68 14.19 -12.59
C TRP A 4 6.41 14.42 -13.43
N GLU A 5 5.80 15.61 -13.33
CA GLU A 5 4.64 15.99 -14.16
C GLU A 5 5.06 16.39 -15.58
N SER A 6 6.36 16.61 -15.81
CA SER A 6 6.89 16.96 -17.13
C SER A 6 6.65 15.81 -18.12
N PRO A 7 6.19 16.09 -19.35
CA PRO A 7 6.00 15.06 -20.39
C PRO A 7 7.29 14.30 -20.73
N GLY A 8 8.46 14.89 -20.50
CA GLY A 8 9.76 14.25 -20.74
C GLY A 8 10.27 13.38 -19.59
N TYR A 9 9.59 13.39 -18.43
CA TYR A 9 10.02 12.65 -17.26
C TYR A 9 9.51 11.21 -17.32
N GLU A 10 10.40 10.26 -17.60
CA GLU A 10 10.09 8.82 -17.70
C GLU A 10 8.79 8.55 -18.47
N PRO A 11 8.72 8.98 -19.75
CA PRO A 11 7.46 9.06 -20.50
C PRO A 11 6.82 7.70 -20.79
N THR A 12 7.59 6.62 -20.70
CA THR A 12 7.13 5.25 -20.95
C THR A 12 6.54 4.59 -19.70
N LEU A 13 6.69 5.20 -18.52
CA LEU A 13 6.25 4.63 -17.26
C LEU A 13 4.94 5.29 -16.79
N PRO A 14 3.98 4.50 -16.28
CA PRO A 14 2.84 5.06 -15.56
C PRO A 14 3.31 5.75 -14.26
N VAL A 15 2.52 6.68 -13.73
CA VAL A 15 2.90 7.48 -12.55
C VAL A 15 3.27 6.61 -11.35
N SER A 16 2.59 5.47 -11.15
CA SER A 16 2.87 4.52 -10.08
C SER A 16 4.25 3.87 -10.14
N GLU A 17 4.82 3.72 -11.34
CA GLU A 17 6.11 3.06 -11.57
C GLU A 17 7.28 4.05 -11.79
N LYS A 18 6.96 5.34 -11.93
CA LYS A 18 7.99 6.38 -12.07
C LYS A 18 8.85 6.47 -10.80
N SER A 19 10.08 6.93 -10.98
CA SER A 19 10.94 7.34 -9.87
C SER A 19 10.49 8.69 -9.31
N ASN A 20 10.52 8.86 -8.00
CA ASN A 20 10.23 10.15 -7.38
C ASN A 20 11.49 11.03 -7.33
N PRO A 21 11.49 12.23 -7.96
CA PRO A 21 12.63 13.13 -7.94
C PRO A 21 13.11 13.52 -6.53
N LEU A 22 12.22 13.54 -5.54
CA LEU A 22 12.54 13.92 -4.16
C LEU A 22 13.38 12.88 -3.42
N THR A 23 13.43 11.65 -3.92
CA THR A 23 14.01 10.50 -3.20
C THR A 23 15.10 9.77 -3.96
N ARG A 24 15.62 10.32 -5.07
CA ARG A 24 16.67 9.68 -5.90
C ARG A 24 17.89 9.14 -5.14
N HIS A 25 18.17 9.72 -3.97
CA HIS A 25 19.31 9.37 -3.13
C HIS A 25 18.87 8.92 -1.73
N ILE A 26 17.66 8.37 -1.60
CA ILE A 26 17.14 7.89 -0.31
C ILE A 26 17.99 6.74 0.24
N ASP A 27 18.56 5.92 -0.63
CA ASP A 27 19.51 4.85 -0.28
C ASP A 27 20.76 5.34 0.46
N ARG A 28 21.21 6.58 0.21
CA ARG A 28 22.39 7.20 0.83
C ARG A 28 22.04 8.12 2.01
N ALA A 29 20.75 8.29 2.30
CA ALA A 29 20.29 9.26 3.28
C ALA A 29 20.39 8.72 4.72
N PRO A 30 20.80 9.54 5.70
CA PRO A 30 20.64 9.17 7.10
C PRO A 30 19.15 9.11 7.46
N ALA A 31 18.80 8.38 8.53
CA ALA A 31 17.42 8.18 8.99
C ALA A 31 16.58 9.46 9.03
N ARG A 32 17.12 10.55 9.60
CA ARG A 32 16.42 11.84 9.66
C ARG A 32 16.07 12.40 8.28
N SER A 33 16.98 12.24 7.31
CA SER A 33 16.76 12.67 5.93
C SER A 33 15.77 11.75 5.22
N ILE A 34 15.80 10.44 5.49
CA ILE A 34 14.79 9.49 5.01
C ILE A 34 13.40 9.94 5.48
N VAL A 35 13.20 10.19 6.78
CA VAL A 35 11.88 10.65 7.30
C VAL A 35 11.42 11.93 6.61
N ARG A 36 12.31 12.90 6.38
CA ARG A 36 11.98 14.15 5.66
C ARG A 36 11.59 13.90 4.20
N MET A 37 12.28 12.99 3.52
CA MET A 37 11.95 12.58 2.15
C MET A 37 10.58 11.92 2.09
N LEU A 38 10.31 10.97 2.99
CA LEU A 38 9.02 10.29 3.09
C LEU A 38 7.87 11.27 3.41
N GLN A 39 8.08 12.18 4.36
CA GLN A 39 7.15 13.28 4.65
C GLN A 39 6.83 14.10 3.40
N ALA A 40 7.87 14.48 2.65
CA ALA A 40 7.71 15.29 1.45
C ALA A 40 6.91 14.53 0.38
N CYS A 41 7.16 13.22 0.22
CA CYS A 41 6.39 12.35 -0.66
C CYS A 41 4.93 12.25 -0.24
N ASP A 42 4.62 11.95 1.01
CA ASP A 42 3.24 11.80 1.49
C ASP A 42 2.46 13.12 1.36
N ALA A 43 3.12 14.26 1.57
CA ALA A 43 2.54 15.57 1.32
C ALA A 43 2.18 15.82 -0.16
N GLN A 44 2.80 15.12 -1.13
CA GLN A 44 2.47 15.26 -2.55
C GLN A 44 1.04 14.80 -2.88
N MET A 45 0.43 13.95 -2.06
CA MET A 45 -0.96 13.52 -2.24
C MET A 45 -1.93 14.72 -2.23
N PHE A 46 -1.65 15.73 -1.41
CA PHE A 46 -2.54 16.88 -1.16
C PHE A 46 -2.13 18.15 -1.91
N GLN A 47 -1.27 18.03 -2.91
CA GLN A 47 -0.86 19.18 -3.72
C GLN A 47 -1.97 19.62 -4.66
N GLU A 48 -2.04 20.94 -4.86
CA GLU A 48 -3.00 21.55 -5.77
C GLU A 48 -2.63 21.26 -7.23
N GLU A 49 -3.65 21.27 -8.08
CA GLU A 49 -3.49 21.12 -9.52
C GLU A 49 -2.77 22.34 -10.10
N THR A 50 -1.63 22.12 -10.77
CA THR A 50 -0.84 23.23 -11.34
C THR A 50 -1.15 23.51 -12.82
N GLY A 51 -2.37 23.18 -13.27
CA GLY A 51 -2.82 23.33 -14.66
C GLY A 51 -2.23 22.31 -15.64
N GLY A 52 -1.73 21.18 -15.13
CA GLY A 52 -1.18 20.07 -15.92
C GLY A 52 -2.24 19.03 -16.31
N ALA A 53 -1.81 17.95 -16.98
CA ALA A 53 -2.70 16.87 -17.46
C ALA A 53 -3.22 15.91 -16.35
N TYR A 54 -2.86 16.16 -15.09
CA TYR A 54 -3.13 15.25 -13.97
C TYR A 54 -4.13 15.88 -12.99
N GLN A 55 -5.25 15.19 -12.76
CA GLN A 55 -6.18 15.53 -11.69
C GLN A 55 -5.57 15.13 -10.34
N ARG A 56 -5.75 15.95 -9.30
CA ARG A 56 -5.26 15.72 -7.93
C ARG A 56 -6.42 15.38 -6.98
N LEU A 57 -6.13 15.00 -5.74
CA LEU A 57 -7.16 14.62 -4.76
C LEU A 57 -8.24 15.71 -4.56
N LEU A 58 -7.81 16.97 -4.58
CA LEU A 58 -8.69 18.14 -4.40
C LEU A 58 -9.12 18.80 -5.72
N SER A 59 -8.84 18.19 -6.88
CA SER A 59 -9.36 18.68 -8.15
C SER A 59 -10.89 18.60 -8.18
N GLU A 60 -11.55 19.62 -8.73
CA GLU A 60 -13.01 19.75 -8.75
C GLU A 60 -13.71 18.49 -9.28
N GLN A 61 -13.21 17.93 -10.38
CA GLN A 61 -13.78 16.72 -10.97
C GLN A 61 -13.63 15.49 -10.07
N VAL A 62 -12.52 15.35 -9.34
CA VAL A 62 -12.29 14.23 -8.42
C VAL A 62 -13.23 14.33 -7.21
N VAL A 63 -13.30 15.50 -6.59
CA VAL A 63 -14.21 15.76 -5.46
C VAL A 63 -15.66 15.52 -5.87
N LYS A 64 -16.05 15.96 -7.07
CA LYS A 64 -17.39 15.69 -7.62
C LYS A 64 -17.65 14.20 -7.80
N THR A 65 -16.72 13.45 -8.38
CA THR A 65 -16.89 11.98 -8.54
C THR A 65 -17.00 11.29 -7.17
N VAL A 66 -16.16 11.66 -6.21
CA VAL A 66 -16.21 11.14 -4.83
C VAL A 66 -17.56 11.42 -4.18
N MET A 67 -18.08 12.64 -4.34
CA MET A 67 -19.41 13.03 -3.84
C MET A 67 -20.53 12.19 -4.47
N GLU A 68 -20.51 11.97 -5.79
CA GLU A 68 -21.53 11.17 -6.47
C GLU A 68 -21.48 9.68 -6.07
N VAL A 69 -20.28 9.14 -5.85
CA VAL A 69 -20.11 7.79 -5.30
C VAL A 69 -20.66 7.73 -3.87
N ALA A 70 -20.36 8.72 -3.02
CA ALA A 70 -20.90 8.78 -1.67
C ALA A 70 -22.44 8.86 -1.64
N LYS A 71 -23.06 9.61 -2.55
CA LYS A 71 -24.53 9.64 -2.71
C LYS A 71 -25.09 8.28 -3.16
N ARG A 72 -24.39 7.56 -4.03
CA ARG A 72 -24.79 6.20 -4.41
C ARG A 72 -24.75 5.25 -3.21
N VAL A 73 -23.70 5.34 -2.40
CA VAL A 73 -23.58 4.57 -1.16
C VAL A 73 -24.69 4.96 -0.18
N GLU A 74 -25.00 6.24 -0.02
CA GLU A 74 -26.12 6.71 0.82
C GLU A 74 -27.44 6.03 0.45
N VAL A 75 -27.76 5.93 -0.84
CA VAL A 75 -28.98 5.25 -1.32
C VAL A 75 -28.98 3.77 -0.92
N ILE A 76 -27.85 3.08 -1.07
CA ILE A 76 -27.69 1.66 -0.68
C ILE A 76 -27.90 1.50 0.83
N LEU A 77 -27.32 2.38 1.64
CA LEU A 77 -27.40 2.33 3.10
C LEU A 77 -28.81 2.62 3.63
N ARG A 78 -29.66 3.34 2.88
CA ARG A 78 -31.07 3.58 3.25
C ARG A 78 -31.98 2.38 2.99
N ASP A 79 -31.54 1.41 2.17
CA ASP A 79 -32.30 0.18 1.88
C ASP A 79 -31.41 -1.08 2.00
N PRO A 80 -31.04 -1.48 3.24
CA PRO A 80 -30.05 -2.52 3.49
C PRO A 80 -30.55 -3.95 3.28
N GLN A 81 -31.84 -4.17 3.02
CA GLN A 81 -32.40 -5.54 2.94
C GLN A 81 -31.99 -6.26 1.64
N ASP A 82 -31.87 -5.52 0.53
CA ASP A 82 -31.59 -6.07 -0.80
C ASP A 82 -30.36 -5.44 -1.47
N SER A 83 -29.65 -4.54 -0.77
CA SER A 83 -28.53 -3.78 -1.32
C SER A 83 -27.23 -4.05 -0.57
N LEU A 84 -26.11 -4.06 -1.29
CA LEU A 84 -24.80 -4.39 -0.75
C LEU A 84 -23.71 -3.47 -1.31
N VAL A 85 -22.81 -2.99 -0.45
CA VAL A 85 -21.53 -2.39 -0.85
C VAL A 85 -20.46 -3.47 -0.78
N VAL A 86 -19.75 -3.68 -1.89
CA VAL A 86 -18.63 -4.64 -1.98
C VAL A 86 -17.37 -3.86 -2.29
N LEU A 87 -16.34 -4.00 -1.45
CA LEU A 87 -15.00 -3.54 -1.76
C LEU A 87 -14.12 -4.73 -2.13
N SER A 88 -13.20 -4.48 -3.06
CA SER A 88 -12.35 -5.49 -3.65
C SER A 88 -10.98 -4.89 -4.02
N GLY A 89 -9.90 -5.66 -3.96
CA GLY A 89 -8.56 -5.24 -4.35
C GLY A 89 -7.56 -6.41 -4.41
N CYS A 90 -6.28 -6.11 -4.57
CA CYS A 90 -5.16 -7.04 -4.36
C CYS A 90 -4.12 -6.43 -3.39
N GLY A 91 -3.30 -7.25 -2.74
CA GLY A 91 -2.25 -6.80 -1.83
C GLY A 91 -2.74 -5.79 -0.78
N THR A 92 -2.03 -4.67 -0.61
CA THR A 92 -2.40 -3.62 0.36
C THR A 92 -3.78 -3.02 0.12
N SER A 93 -4.25 -3.00 -1.13
CA SER A 93 -5.55 -2.41 -1.48
C SER A 93 -6.72 -3.18 -0.85
N VAL A 94 -6.56 -4.48 -0.61
CA VAL A 94 -7.52 -5.31 0.14
C VAL A 94 -7.45 -5.01 1.62
N ARG A 95 -6.23 -4.92 2.16
CA ARG A 95 -6.04 -4.92 3.61
C ARG A 95 -6.54 -3.64 4.28
N PHE A 96 -6.57 -2.51 3.56
CA PHE A 96 -7.19 -1.27 4.06
C PHE A 96 -8.72 -1.29 4.13
N GLN A 97 -9.37 -2.23 3.43
CA GLN A 97 -10.83 -2.33 3.42
C GLN A 97 -11.37 -2.89 4.77
N GLN A 98 -10.58 -3.73 5.44
CA GLN A 98 -10.92 -4.28 6.76
C GLN A 98 -10.91 -3.22 7.88
N SER A 99 -9.98 -2.25 7.84
CA SER A 99 -9.97 -1.13 8.80
C SER A 99 -11.19 -0.20 8.63
N ALA A 100 -11.77 -0.13 7.42
CA ALA A 100 -13.00 0.62 7.19
C ALA A 100 -14.24 -0.10 7.75
N GLU A 101 -14.26 -1.44 7.73
CA GLU A 101 -15.35 -2.27 8.31
C GLU A 101 -15.48 -2.09 9.83
N GLU A 102 -14.36 -2.08 10.57
CA GLU A 102 -14.35 -1.98 12.04
C GLU A 102 -14.88 -0.63 12.56
N ALA A 103 -14.83 0.43 11.74
CA ALA A 103 -15.29 1.77 12.12
C ALA A 103 -16.81 1.96 11.97
N GLU A 104 -17.50 1.15 11.16
CA GLU A 104 -18.90 1.35 10.78
C GLU A 104 -19.74 0.06 10.90
N ALA A 105 -19.93 -0.40 12.14
CA ALA A 105 -20.61 -1.65 12.54
C ALA A 105 -22.10 -1.83 12.13
N HIS A 106 -22.64 -1.03 11.20
CA HIS A 106 -24.05 -1.07 10.77
C HIS A 106 -24.25 -1.24 9.26
N VAL A 107 -23.20 -1.54 8.50
CA VAL A 107 -23.32 -1.94 7.09
C VAL A 107 -22.98 -3.41 6.99
N ASP A 108 -23.77 -4.18 6.24
CA ASP A 108 -23.31 -5.44 5.66
C ASP A 108 -22.22 -5.11 4.63
N LEU A 109 -21.08 -4.53 5.02
CA LEU A 109 -19.94 -4.34 4.15
C LEU A 109 -19.28 -5.71 4.01
N HIS A 110 -19.52 -6.39 2.89
CA HIS A 110 -18.89 -7.68 2.63
C HIS A 110 -17.67 -7.44 1.75
N VAL A 111 -16.50 -7.31 2.37
CA VAL A 111 -15.25 -7.41 1.62
C VAL A 111 -14.98 -8.89 1.36
N HIS A 112 -14.90 -9.26 0.08
CA HIS A 112 -14.57 -10.61 -0.31
C HIS A 112 -13.06 -10.73 -0.55
N HIS A 113 -12.41 -11.58 0.25
CA HIS A 113 -10.97 -11.65 0.40
C HIS A 113 -10.44 -13.05 0.05
N CYS A 114 -9.15 -13.14 -0.29
CA CYS A 114 -8.35 -14.28 0.17
C CYS A 114 -7.75 -13.87 1.53
N ARG A 115 -8.38 -14.22 2.67
CA ARG A 115 -7.95 -13.73 4.01
C ARG A 115 -6.56 -14.24 4.43
N ARG A 116 -6.02 -15.26 3.76
CA ARG A 116 -4.60 -15.64 3.82
C ARG A 116 -3.66 -14.49 3.46
N ALA A 117 -4.08 -13.61 2.55
CA ALA A 117 -3.30 -12.43 2.16
C ALA A 117 -3.09 -11.44 3.32
N LEU A 118 -3.86 -11.50 4.42
CA LEU A 118 -3.61 -10.65 5.60
C LEU A 118 -2.36 -11.06 6.39
N PHE A 119 -1.88 -12.29 6.21
CA PHE A 119 -0.83 -12.90 7.05
C PHE A 119 0.36 -13.40 6.24
N SER A 120 0.24 -13.42 4.92
CA SER A 120 1.32 -13.78 3.99
C SER A 120 1.14 -13.04 2.68
N SER A 121 2.23 -12.69 2.00
CA SER A 121 2.16 -12.13 0.66
C SER A 121 1.68 -13.19 -0.35
N GLU A 122 0.62 -12.89 -1.09
CA GLU A 122 0.05 -13.76 -2.12
C GLU A 122 -0.12 -12.95 -3.42
N GLU A 123 0.99 -12.76 -4.16
CA GLU A 123 1.07 -11.97 -5.40
C GLU A 123 0.80 -12.79 -6.68
N ALA A 124 0.61 -14.12 -6.57
CA ALA A 124 0.34 -14.97 -7.73
C ALA A 124 -1.14 -14.98 -8.17
N PRO A 125 -2.11 -14.96 -7.24
CA PRO A 125 -3.53 -14.89 -7.60
C PRO A 125 -3.96 -13.59 -8.26
N GLU A 126 -3.10 -12.58 -8.42
CA GLU A 126 -3.44 -11.30 -9.04
C GLU A 126 -3.30 -11.25 -10.59
N ASP A 127 -2.89 -12.35 -11.23
CA ASP A 127 -2.69 -12.44 -12.70
C ASP A 127 -3.72 -13.30 -13.52
N GLU A 128 -4.32 -14.35 -12.97
CA GLU A 128 -5.37 -15.25 -13.57
C GLU A 128 -6.86 -14.77 -13.82
N ALA A 129 -7.17 -13.66 -14.52
CA ALA A 129 -8.46 -12.90 -14.34
C ALA A 129 -9.82 -13.66 -14.47
N THR A 130 -9.80 -14.87 -15.00
CA THR A 130 -10.92 -15.82 -15.00
C THR A 130 -11.48 -16.13 -13.60
N LEU A 131 -10.68 -16.14 -12.54
CA LEU A 131 -11.18 -16.41 -11.18
C LEU A 131 -12.09 -15.28 -10.65
N GLY A 132 -11.79 -14.01 -10.96
CA GLY A 132 -12.62 -12.86 -10.58
C GLY A 132 -13.87 -12.68 -11.44
N ALA A 133 -13.88 -13.23 -12.66
CA ALA A 133 -15.06 -13.27 -13.51
C ALA A 133 -16.08 -14.35 -13.11
N LEU A 134 -15.64 -15.39 -12.39
CA LEU A 134 -16.49 -16.51 -11.92
C LEU A 134 -17.23 -16.19 -10.62
N SER A 135 -16.70 -15.28 -9.82
CA SER A 135 -17.29 -14.81 -8.57
C SER A 135 -16.63 -13.50 -8.17
N LEU A 136 -17.37 -12.57 -7.58
CA LEU A 136 -16.80 -11.37 -6.95
C LEU A 136 -15.77 -11.71 -5.83
N ASN A 137 -15.51 -12.99 -5.54
CA ASN A 137 -14.84 -13.45 -4.33
C ASN A 137 -13.51 -14.20 -4.54
N LYS A 138 -12.97 -14.32 -5.77
CA LYS A 138 -11.66 -14.99 -6.00
C LYS A 138 -10.78 -14.25 -7.00
N ALA A 139 -9.49 -14.08 -6.68
CA ALA A 139 -8.55 -13.29 -7.46
C ALA A 139 -8.01 -14.06 -8.68
N PRO A 140 -7.84 -13.38 -9.83
CA PRO A 140 -7.68 -11.95 -10.04
C PRO A 140 -8.85 -11.26 -10.65
N PHE A 141 -8.90 -10.02 -10.23
CA PHE A 141 -10.01 -9.70 -9.37
C PHE A 141 -10.64 -8.48 -9.98
N VAL A 142 -9.94 -7.36 -9.98
CA VAL A 142 -10.53 -6.07 -10.33
C VAL A 142 -10.94 -5.98 -11.80
N ALA A 143 -10.09 -6.36 -12.75
CA ALA A 143 -10.43 -6.29 -14.17
C ALA A 143 -11.62 -7.19 -14.54
N GLY A 144 -11.64 -8.42 -14.03
CA GLY A 144 -12.70 -9.41 -14.26
C GLY A 144 -14.02 -9.03 -13.56
N GLN A 145 -13.96 -8.60 -12.30
CA GLN A 145 -15.11 -8.13 -11.54
C GLN A 145 -15.74 -6.90 -12.18
N LEU A 146 -14.92 -5.89 -12.54
CA LEU A 146 -15.42 -4.70 -13.22
C LEU A 146 -16.05 -5.08 -14.57
N HIS A 147 -15.42 -5.96 -15.34
CA HIS A 147 -16.00 -6.46 -16.59
C HIS A 147 -17.37 -7.14 -16.36
N LEU A 148 -17.49 -7.98 -15.34
CA LEU A 148 -18.75 -8.63 -14.96
C LEU A 148 -19.82 -7.61 -14.56
N CYS A 149 -19.47 -6.63 -13.72
CA CYS A 149 -20.37 -5.57 -13.29
C CYS A 149 -20.85 -4.72 -14.49
N LEU A 150 -19.96 -4.42 -15.44
CA LEU A 150 -20.27 -3.66 -16.64
C LEU A 150 -21.21 -4.39 -17.60
N GLN A 151 -21.31 -5.72 -17.52
CA GLN A 151 -22.30 -6.51 -18.27
C GLN A 151 -23.69 -6.46 -17.62
N HIS A 152 -23.78 -6.08 -16.35
CA HIS A 152 -25.01 -6.12 -15.54
C HIS A 152 -25.23 -4.80 -14.78
N THR A 153 -25.15 -3.66 -15.49
CA THR A 153 -25.26 -2.30 -14.90
C THR A 153 -26.64 -1.99 -14.27
N HIS A 154 -27.64 -2.83 -14.54
CA HIS A 154 -28.95 -2.77 -13.89
C HIS A 154 -28.92 -3.29 -12.44
N VAL A 155 -27.90 -4.07 -12.07
CA VAL A 155 -27.67 -4.58 -10.70
C VAL A 155 -26.48 -3.88 -10.06
N TYR A 156 -25.36 -3.77 -10.78
CA TYR A 156 -24.11 -3.27 -10.24
C TYR A 156 -23.81 -1.83 -10.66
N THR A 157 -23.26 -1.05 -9.74
CA THR A 157 -22.66 0.25 -10.03
C THR A 157 -21.14 0.15 -9.82
N PRO A 158 -20.35 -0.19 -10.86
CA PRO A 158 -18.91 -0.40 -10.70
C PRO A 158 -18.17 0.93 -10.44
N VAL A 159 -17.29 0.91 -9.44
CA VAL A 159 -16.40 2.02 -9.08
C VAL A 159 -14.96 1.54 -9.15
N LEU A 160 -14.13 2.20 -9.97
CA LEU A 160 -12.70 1.95 -10.02
C LEU A 160 -11.96 3.05 -9.26
N VAL A 161 -11.15 2.65 -8.29
CA VAL A 161 -10.18 3.52 -7.60
C VAL A 161 -8.78 3.18 -8.09
N GLY A 162 -8.03 4.19 -8.53
CA GLY A 162 -6.64 4.04 -8.97
C GLY A 162 -5.90 5.36 -8.92
N PHE A 163 -4.63 5.40 -9.33
CA PHE A 163 -3.82 6.63 -9.24
C PHE A 163 -3.03 6.95 -10.50
N ASN A 164 -3.31 6.21 -11.58
CA ASN A 164 -2.80 6.47 -12.91
C ASN A 164 -3.87 7.12 -13.79
N PRO A 165 -3.49 7.98 -14.75
CA PRO A 165 -4.38 8.36 -15.83
C PRO A 165 -4.93 7.13 -16.55
N THR A 166 -6.16 7.21 -17.05
CA THR A 166 -6.82 6.05 -17.66
C THR A 166 -6.12 5.53 -18.91
N HIS A 167 -5.45 6.41 -19.67
CA HIS A 167 -4.66 6.02 -20.84
C HIS A 167 -3.39 5.22 -20.50
N HIS A 168 -2.96 5.21 -19.23
CA HIS A 168 -1.87 4.36 -18.73
C HIS A 168 -2.36 3.00 -18.20
N ALA A 169 -3.65 2.69 -18.29
CA ALA A 169 -4.13 1.36 -17.97
C ALA A 169 -3.50 0.31 -18.89
N LYS A 170 -3.10 -0.83 -18.32
CA LYS A 170 -2.43 -1.95 -19.01
C LYS A 170 -3.21 -2.40 -20.25
N SER A 171 -2.53 -2.39 -21.39
CA SER A 171 -3.09 -2.78 -22.69
C SER A 171 -2.66 -4.19 -23.11
N GLU A 172 -1.83 -4.84 -22.31
CA GLU A 172 -1.41 -6.22 -22.47
C GLU A 172 -2.61 -7.18 -22.33
N SER A 173 -2.57 -8.27 -23.08
CA SER A 173 -3.60 -9.31 -23.00
C SER A 173 -3.56 -9.98 -21.64
N ILE A 174 -4.73 -10.08 -20.99
CA ILE A 174 -4.86 -10.84 -19.75
C ILE A 174 -5.06 -12.32 -20.10
N PRO A 175 -4.25 -13.26 -19.59
CA PRO A 175 -4.38 -14.68 -19.90
C PRO A 175 -5.81 -15.20 -19.65
N GLY A 176 -6.40 -15.86 -20.65
CA GLY A 176 -7.75 -16.42 -20.55
C GLY A 176 -8.90 -15.42 -20.72
N CYS A 177 -8.62 -14.14 -20.97
CA CYS A 177 -9.65 -13.11 -21.18
C CYS A 177 -9.62 -12.56 -22.61
N THR A 178 -10.79 -12.16 -23.11
CA THR A 178 -10.94 -11.49 -24.43
C THR A 178 -10.84 -9.97 -24.34
N PHE A 179 -10.56 -9.44 -23.15
CA PHE A 179 -10.49 -8.01 -22.85
C PHE A 179 -9.17 -7.68 -22.14
N THR A 180 -8.77 -6.42 -22.21
CA THR A 180 -7.62 -5.87 -21.47
C THR A 180 -8.10 -4.95 -20.37
N PHE A 181 -7.25 -4.64 -19.38
CA PHE A 181 -7.63 -3.68 -18.34
C PHE A 181 -7.94 -2.30 -18.94
N HIS A 182 -7.14 -1.88 -19.94
CA HIS A 182 -7.40 -0.66 -20.70
C HIS A 182 -8.81 -0.63 -21.30
N SER A 183 -9.24 -1.71 -21.96
CA SER A 183 -10.59 -1.78 -22.56
C SER A 183 -11.72 -1.72 -21.52
N VAL A 184 -11.51 -2.29 -20.33
CA VAL A 184 -12.45 -2.20 -19.21
C VAL A 184 -12.55 -0.76 -18.70
N VAL A 185 -11.41 -0.10 -18.49
CA VAL A 185 -11.36 1.30 -18.04
C VAL A 185 -12.02 2.24 -19.06
N GLN A 186 -11.75 2.06 -20.36
CA GLN A 186 -12.41 2.83 -21.42
C GLN A 186 -13.95 2.70 -21.33
N ARG A 187 -14.45 1.48 -21.15
CA ARG A 187 -15.88 1.24 -21.00
C ARG A 187 -16.46 1.92 -19.76
N MET A 188 -15.73 1.94 -18.65
CA MET A 188 -16.14 2.68 -17.45
C MET A 188 -16.19 4.19 -17.70
N GLN A 189 -15.25 4.76 -18.46
CA GLN A 189 -15.26 6.19 -18.79
C GLN A 189 -16.45 6.59 -19.66
N GLU A 190 -16.90 5.72 -20.57
CA GLU A 190 -18.12 5.94 -21.36
C GLU A 190 -19.35 6.02 -20.44
N LEU A 191 -19.49 5.05 -19.54
CA LEU A 191 -20.62 4.95 -18.61
C LEU A 191 -20.58 5.95 -17.45
N ALA A 192 -19.43 6.58 -17.20
CA ALA A 192 -19.32 7.67 -16.24
C ALA A 192 -20.12 8.90 -16.67
N GLN A 193 -20.35 9.08 -17.98
CA GLN A 193 -21.17 10.20 -18.50
C GLN A 193 -22.65 10.04 -18.15
N THR A 194 -23.12 8.79 -18.00
CA THR A 194 -24.50 8.44 -17.63
C THR A 194 -24.66 8.10 -16.15
N HIS A 195 -23.61 8.22 -15.34
CA HIS A 195 -23.59 7.86 -13.91
C HIS A 195 -23.90 6.37 -13.65
N GLU A 196 -23.57 5.51 -14.61
CA GLU A 196 -23.72 4.05 -14.49
C GLU A 196 -22.42 3.36 -14.01
N ALA A 197 -21.28 4.06 -14.10
CA ALA A 197 -20.00 3.64 -13.56
C ALA A 197 -19.20 4.86 -13.07
N PHE A 198 -18.19 4.64 -12.21
CA PHE A 198 -17.34 5.74 -11.73
C PHE A 198 -15.87 5.37 -11.77
N VAL A 199 -15.03 6.34 -12.13
CA VAL A 199 -13.56 6.22 -12.08
C VAL A 199 -13.03 7.34 -11.18
N ILE A 200 -12.44 6.97 -10.05
CA ILE A 200 -11.76 7.88 -9.13
C ILE A 200 -10.27 7.63 -9.30
N ASN A 201 -9.60 8.46 -10.11
CA ASN A 201 -8.18 8.27 -10.43
C ASN A 201 -7.27 9.51 -10.27
N PRO A 202 -7.26 10.16 -9.09
CA PRO A 202 -6.36 11.27 -8.83
C PRO A 202 -4.89 10.82 -8.86
N ALA A 203 -4.01 11.60 -9.48
CA ALA A 203 -2.57 11.36 -9.46
C ALA A 203 -1.96 11.81 -8.13
N VAL A 204 -1.34 10.86 -7.41
CA VAL A 204 -0.74 11.06 -6.08
C VAL A 204 0.78 11.25 -6.11
N ALA A 205 1.34 11.49 -7.30
CA ALA A 205 2.77 11.48 -7.60
C ALA A 205 3.45 10.10 -7.44
N PRO A 206 4.66 9.88 -8.01
CA PRO A 206 5.37 8.61 -7.91
C PRO A 206 5.79 8.28 -6.48
N GLU A 207 5.90 7.00 -6.13
CA GLU A 207 6.20 6.57 -4.76
C GLU A 207 7.60 6.94 -4.27
N ALA A 208 7.79 7.04 -2.95
CA ALA A 208 9.11 7.34 -2.38
C ALA A 208 10.16 6.28 -2.75
N VAL A 209 9.72 5.02 -2.77
CA VAL A 209 10.39 3.91 -3.43
C VAL A 209 9.48 3.46 -4.57
N SER A 210 9.96 3.57 -5.81
CA SER A 210 9.19 3.34 -7.04
C SER A 210 8.47 1.98 -7.02
N GLY A 211 7.19 1.97 -7.37
CA GLY A 211 6.35 0.76 -7.39
C GLY A 211 5.82 0.31 -6.02
N SER A 212 6.25 0.92 -4.90
CA SER A 212 5.77 0.56 -3.55
C SER A 212 4.37 1.13 -3.26
N SER A 213 3.36 0.61 -3.98
CA SER A 213 1.96 1.08 -3.94
C SER A 213 1.31 1.01 -2.56
N ARG A 214 1.87 0.21 -1.64
CA ARG A 214 1.47 0.18 -0.23
C ARG A 214 1.57 1.54 0.46
N MET A 215 2.42 2.46 -0.04
CA MET A 215 2.72 3.75 0.58
C MET A 215 1.65 4.79 0.25
N LYS A 216 1.86 5.68 -0.73
CA LYS A 216 0.90 6.75 -1.06
C LYS A 216 -0.34 6.22 -1.72
N GLY A 217 -0.22 5.26 -2.63
CA GLY A 217 -1.37 4.58 -3.23
C GLY A 217 -2.31 4.03 -2.17
N GLY A 218 -1.78 3.22 -1.25
CA GLY A 218 -2.55 2.66 -0.12
C GLY A 218 -3.14 3.75 0.80
N SER A 219 -2.37 4.80 1.10
CA SER A 219 -2.84 5.91 1.93
C SER A 219 -3.99 6.67 1.26
N ALA A 220 -3.86 6.96 -0.03
CA ALA A 220 -4.89 7.63 -0.82
C ALA A 220 -6.13 6.77 -1.01
N THR A 221 -5.98 5.45 -1.19
CA THR A 221 -7.11 4.50 -1.20
C THR A 221 -7.89 4.58 0.10
N LYS A 222 -7.20 4.50 1.26
CA LYS A 222 -7.84 4.63 2.57
C LYS A 222 -8.58 5.96 2.70
N ILE A 223 -7.93 7.08 2.39
CA ILE A 223 -8.55 8.41 2.44
C ILE A 223 -9.82 8.47 1.60
N LEU A 224 -9.77 8.01 0.34
CA LEU A 224 -10.92 8.08 -0.56
C LEU A 224 -12.08 7.21 -0.08
N LEU A 225 -11.81 5.98 0.37
CA LEU A 225 -12.83 5.08 0.90
C LEU A 225 -13.45 5.63 2.19
N ASP A 226 -12.63 6.05 3.14
CA ASP A 226 -13.11 6.62 4.41
C ASP A 226 -13.95 7.88 4.16
N VAL A 227 -13.56 8.74 3.20
CA VAL A 227 -14.33 9.93 2.83
C VAL A 227 -15.69 9.56 2.24
N VAL A 228 -15.74 8.59 1.32
CA VAL A 228 -16.99 8.12 0.69
C VAL A 228 -17.93 7.53 1.73
N LEU A 229 -17.44 6.56 2.51
CA LEU A 229 -18.23 5.81 3.49
C LEU A 229 -18.71 6.74 4.62
N SER A 230 -17.81 7.50 5.23
CA SER A 230 -18.17 8.41 6.33
C SER A 230 -19.11 9.54 5.91
N ALA A 231 -19.04 10.00 4.65
CA ALA A 231 -19.97 11.00 4.14
C ALA A 231 -21.37 10.39 3.93
N ALA A 232 -21.45 9.20 3.36
CA ALA A 232 -22.69 8.46 3.18
C ALA A 232 -23.35 8.13 4.52
N HIS A 233 -22.59 7.61 5.49
CA HIS A 233 -23.08 7.31 6.82
C HIS A 233 -23.61 8.53 7.55
N ALA A 234 -22.85 9.63 7.55
CA ALA A 234 -23.31 10.86 8.15
C ALA A 234 -24.62 11.33 7.52
N ALA A 235 -24.73 11.28 6.19
CA ALA A 235 -25.95 11.66 5.48
C ALA A 235 -27.16 10.81 5.87
N VAL A 236 -27.00 9.48 5.97
CA VAL A 236 -28.08 8.58 6.42
C VAL A 236 -28.45 8.83 7.87
N PHE A 237 -27.47 8.99 8.76
CA PHE A 237 -27.70 9.14 10.19
C PHE A 237 -28.31 10.50 10.55
N THR A 238 -27.85 11.59 9.94
CA THR A 238 -28.33 12.95 10.24
C THR A 238 -29.39 13.47 9.27
N ASP A 239 -29.79 12.66 8.29
CA ASP A 239 -30.70 13.02 7.20
C ASP A 239 -30.30 14.33 6.47
N SER A 240 -28.99 14.50 6.27
CA SER A 240 -28.40 15.69 5.65
C SER A 240 -27.87 15.39 4.25
N SER A 241 -27.84 16.38 3.36
CA SER A 241 -27.27 16.20 2.03
C SER A 241 -25.74 16.14 2.04
N ILE A 242 -25.18 15.26 1.21
CA ILE A 242 -23.74 15.23 0.93
C ILE A 242 -23.41 16.42 0.00
N THR A 243 -22.51 17.30 0.46
CA THR A 243 -22.11 18.50 -0.26
C THR A 243 -20.65 18.43 -0.71
N HIS A 244 -20.33 19.16 -1.77
CA HIS A 244 -18.96 19.29 -2.27
C HIS A 244 -18.00 19.77 -1.16
N ASP A 245 -18.40 20.83 -0.44
CA ASP A 245 -17.59 21.38 0.65
C ASP A 245 -17.40 20.39 1.79
N GLY A 246 -18.42 19.55 2.08
CA GLY A 246 -18.31 18.47 3.06
C GLY A 246 -17.26 17.42 2.67
N ILE A 247 -17.18 17.05 1.39
CA ILE A 247 -16.14 16.14 0.89
C ILE A 247 -14.75 16.79 1.00
N VAL A 248 -14.61 18.05 0.58
CA VAL A 248 -13.34 18.80 0.70
C VAL A 248 -12.88 18.90 2.15
N GLN A 249 -13.79 19.15 3.09
CA GLN A 249 -13.47 19.21 4.52
C GLN A 249 -12.95 17.87 5.04
N ARG A 250 -13.57 16.75 4.67
CA ARG A 250 -13.12 15.41 5.06
C ARG A 250 -11.73 15.07 4.49
N ILE A 251 -11.48 15.37 3.21
CA ILE A 251 -10.14 15.18 2.61
C ILE A 251 -9.09 16.04 3.34
N ASN A 252 -9.42 17.30 3.66
CA ASN A 252 -8.51 18.18 4.40
C ASN A 252 -8.25 17.74 5.84
N ALA A 253 -9.16 17.01 6.47
CA ALA A 253 -8.91 16.40 7.79
C ALA A 253 -7.76 15.38 7.72
N TYR A 254 -7.67 14.59 6.65
CA TYR A 254 -6.55 13.69 6.42
C TYR A 254 -5.25 14.42 6.08
N LYS A 255 -5.32 15.53 5.34
CA LYS A 255 -4.16 16.41 5.17
C LYS A 255 -3.61 16.85 6.53
N LYS A 256 -4.51 17.19 7.47
CA LYS A 256 -4.11 17.56 8.83
C LYS A 256 -3.50 16.38 9.59
N ALA A 257 -4.03 15.18 9.45
CA ALA A 257 -3.46 13.98 10.05
C ALA A 257 -2.01 13.72 9.58
N VAL A 258 -1.72 13.93 8.29
CA VAL A 258 -0.34 13.84 7.77
C VAL A 258 0.58 14.88 8.42
N GLU A 259 0.13 16.13 8.51
CA GLU A 259 0.90 17.20 9.18
C GLU A 259 1.17 16.88 10.65
N VAL A 260 0.17 16.41 11.38
CA VAL A 260 0.27 16.05 12.81
C VAL A 260 1.23 14.88 13.00
N THR A 261 1.13 13.85 12.16
CA THR A 261 2.02 12.68 12.22
C THR A 261 3.48 13.11 12.09
N TYR A 262 3.80 13.89 11.06
CA TYR A 262 5.18 14.30 10.79
C TYR A 262 5.69 15.45 11.67
N ALA A 263 4.81 16.11 12.45
CA ALA A 263 5.24 16.96 13.55
C ALA A 263 6.04 16.17 14.61
N HIS A 264 5.87 14.85 14.68
CA HIS A 264 6.64 13.94 15.52
C HIS A 264 7.83 13.27 14.79
N SER A 265 8.36 13.91 13.75
CA SER A 265 9.45 13.37 12.91
C SER A 265 10.71 12.93 13.69
N ASP A 266 11.05 13.59 14.80
CA ASP A 266 12.19 13.17 15.63
C ASP A 266 11.93 11.80 16.30
N GLY A 267 10.70 11.53 16.75
CA GLY A 267 10.30 10.23 17.30
C GLY A 267 10.25 9.13 16.23
N ILE A 268 9.71 9.46 15.05
CA ILE A 268 9.72 8.54 13.89
C ILE A 268 11.15 8.21 13.48
N THR A 269 12.06 9.21 13.48
CA THR A 269 13.48 9.01 13.18
C THR A 269 14.12 8.03 14.15
N ALA A 270 13.89 8.19 15.46
CA ALA A 270 14.44 7.29 16.47
C ALA A 270 13.93 5.85 16.32
N LEU A 271 12.63 5.67 16.01
CA LEU A 271 12.06 4.34 15.76
C LEU A 271 12.63 3.69 14.49
N LEU A 272 12.77 4.46 13.41
CA LEU A 272 13.38 4.02 12.16
C LEU A 272 14.84 3.61 12.38
N GLU A 273 15.63 4.38 13.13
CA GLU A 273 17.01 4.04 13.47
C GLU A 273 17.10 2.75 14.28
N ALA A 274 16.27 2.57 15.31
CA ALA A 274 16.25 1.35 16.12
C ALA A 274 15.86 0.11 15.30
N ALA A 275 14.81 0.23 14.48
CA ALA A 275 14.38 -0.82 13.57
C ALA A 275 15.47 -1.15 12.54
N GLY A 276 16.10 -0.13 11.95
CA GLY A 276 17.20 -0.29 10.99
C GLY A 276 18.40 -1.02 11.59
N GLN A 277 18.82 -0.62 12.79
CA GLN A 277 19.91 -1.28 13.53
C GLN A 277 19.57 -2.75 13.84
N SER A 278 18.33 -3.04 14.24
CA SER A 278 17.88 -4.40 14.49
C SER A 278 18.02 -5.25 13.23
N LEU A 279 17.47 -4.77 12.11
CA LEU A 279 17.51 -5.49 10.84
C LEU A 279 18.93 -5.65 10.28
N GLN A 280 19.80 -4.66 10.43
CA GLN A 280 21.23 -4.74 10.07
C GLN A 280 21.98 -5.78 10.91
N CYS A 281 21.59 -5.98 12.16
CA CYS A 281 22.15 -7.01 13.03
C CYS A 281 21.54 -8.42 12.81
N GLY A 282 20.70 -8.60 11.78
CA GLY A 282 19.97 -9.85 11.56
C GLY A 282 18.96 -10.18 12.66
N ARG A 283 18.44 -9.15 13.34
CA ARG A 283 17.42 -9.23 14.39
C ARG A 283 16.04 -8.86 13.86
N CYS A 284 15.04 -8.96 14.72
CA CYS A 284 13.65 -8.76 14.33
C CYS A 284 13.09 -7.40 14.80
N VAL A 285 12.06 -6.95 14.11
CA VAL A 285 11.17 -5.87 14.51
C VAL A 285 9.78 -6.46 14.74
N CYS A 286 9.25 -6.31 15.95
CA CYS A 286 7.92 -6.82 16.31
C CYS A 286 6.97 -5.67 16.62
N TYR A 287 5.74 -5.74 16.09
CA TYR A 287 4.64 -4.86 16.44
C TYR A 287 3.68 -5.61 17.37
N LEU A 288 3.34 -5.02 18.52
CA LEU A 288 2.30 -5.50 19.42
C LEU A 288 1.19 -4.47 19.43
N GLY A 289 0.01 -4.82 18.95
CA GLY A 289 -1.07 -3.88 18.70
C GLY A 289 -2.39 -4.23 19.35
N TRP A 290 -3.19 -3.20 19.58
CA TRP A 290 -4.57 -3.29 20.04
C TRP A 290 -5.54 -2.68 19.02
N GLY A 291 -6.75 -3.24 18.91
CA GLY A 291 -7.79 -2.74 18.01
C GLY A 291 -7.34 -2.61 16.54
N SER A 292 -7.92 -1.64 15.83
CA SER A 292 -7.70 -1.45 14.39
C SER A 292 -6.26 -1.03 14.05
N VAL A 293 -5.54 -0.40 14.96
CA VAL A 293 -4.11 -0.05 14.75
C VAL A 293 -3.20 -1.29 14.73
N ALA A 294 -3.61 -2.39 15.37
CA ALA A 294 -2.91 -3.67 15.27
C ALA A 294 -3.03 -4.28 13.87
N VAL A 295 -4.20 -4.11 13.24
CA VAL A 295 -4.45 -4.55 11.86
C VAL A 295 -3.48 -3.84 10.93
N LEU A 296 -3.30 -2.52 11.07
CA LEU A 296 -2.30 -1.78 10.30
C LEU A 296 -0.87 -2.29 10.51
N GLY A 297 -0.54 -2.73 11.73
CA GLY A 297 0.71 -3.43 12.03
C GLY A 297 0.87 -4.71 11.22
N LEU A 298 -0.17 -5.55 11.15
CA LEU A 298 -0.18 -6.78 10.33
C LEU A 298 0.04 -6.44 8.85
N ILE A 299 -0.66 -5.43 8.35
CA ILE A 299 -0.55 -4.97 6.96
C ILE A 299 0.88 -4.55 6.63
N ASP A 300 1.48 -3.67 7.42
CA ASP A 300 2.84 -3.19 7.18
C ASP A 300 3.88 -4.32 7.24
N ALA A 301 3.75 -5.23 8.22
CA ALA A 301 4.65 -6.37 8.36
C ALA A 301 4.60 -7.31 7.13
N THR A 302 3.40 -7.69 6.68
CA THR A 302 3.25 -8.60 5.52
C THR A 302 3.79 -8.03 4.21
N GLU A 303 3.79 -6.71 4.07
CA GLU A 303 4.30 -6.03 2.87
C GLU A 303 5.82 -5.98 2.80
N CYS A 304 6.53 -6.24 3.90
CA CYS A 304 7.99 -6.25 3.90
C CYS A 304 8.57 -7.40 3.05
N GLU A 305 7.87 -8.55 3.01
CA GLU A 305 8.28 -9.73 2.24
C GLU A 305 8.37 -9.47 0.72
N PRO A 306 7.29 -9.04 0.03
CA PRO A 306 7.32 -8.82 -1.42
C PRO A 306 8.11 -7.55 -1.80
N THR A 307 8.12 -6.53 -0.94
CA THR A 307 8.75 -5.23 -1.21
C THR A 307 10.28 -5.28 -1.08
N PHE A 308 10.79 -5.93 -0.02
CA PHE A 308 12.22 -5.89 0.33
C PHE A 308 12.90 -7.27 0.31
N GLY A 309 12.18 -8.31 -0.12
CA GLY A 309 12.64 -9.69 -0.03
C GLY A 309 12.98 -10.06 1.42
N ALA A 310 12.24 -9.52 2.38
CA ALA A 310 12.44 -9.78 3.81
C ALA A 310 11.99 -11.20 4.16
N ASP A 311 12.61 -11.80 5.18
CA ASP A 311 12.08 -13.03 5.78
C ASP A 311 10.85 -12.68 6.64
N HIS A 312 9.85 -13.57 6.69
CA HIS A 312 8.67 -13.44 7.54
C HIS A 312 8.97 -13.22 9.04
N LYS A 313 10.21 -13.44 9.50
CA LYS A 313 10.67 -13.16 10.87
C LYS A 313 11.31 -11.79 11.05
N ASP A 314 11.73 -11.13 9.98
CA ASP A 314 12.39 -9.83 10.03
C ASP A 314 11.45 -8.78 10.61
N VAL A 315 10.20 -8.74 10.15
CA VAL A 315 9.15 -7.87 10.67
C VAL A 315 7.89 -8.69 10.93
N ARG A 316 7.39 -8.69 12.17
CA ARG A 316 6.18 -9.43 12.58
C ARG A 316 5.23 -8.54 13.35
N SER A 317 3.94 -8.79 13.21
CA SER A 317 2.91 -8.11 14.01
C SER A 317 2.06 -9.09 14.78
N PHE A 318 1.60 -8.65 15.94
CA PHE A 318 0.77 -9.39 16.86
C PHE A 318 -0.40 -8.50 17.32
N ILE A 319 -1.57 -9.09 17.43
CA ILE A 319 -2.83 -8.41 17.76
C ILE A 319 -3.44 -9.01 19.03
N SER A 320 -3.86 -8.13 19.94
CA SER A 320 -4.63 -8.51 21.12
C SER A 320 -5.95 -9.17 20.72
N GLY A 321 -6.29 -10.33 21.30
CA GLY A 321 -7.50 -11.08 20.93
C GLY A 321 -7.40 -11.92 19.66
N GLY A 322 -6.34 -11.77 18.85
CA GLY A 322 -6.07 -12.67 17.72
C GLY A 322 -7.12 -12.60 16.61
N TYR A 323 -7.39 -13.76 15.99
CA TYR A 323 -8.31 -13.90 14.86
C TYR A 323 -9.75 -13.47 15.15
N SER A 324 -10.17 -13.42 16.42
CA SER A 324 -11.53 -12.97 16.77
C SER A 324 -11.72 -11.46 16.56
N GLN A 325 -10.65 -10.66 16.56
CA GLN A 325 -10.72 -9.24 16.24
C GLN A 325 -10.83 -9.00 14.73
N LEU A 326 -10.38 -9.97 13.91
CA LEU A 326 -10.29 -9.83 12.46
C LEU A 326 -11.57 -10.32 11.75
N ASP A 327 -12.64 -10.57 12.51
CA ASP A 327 -13.92 -11.16 12.07
C ASP A 327 -13.77 -12.27 11.01
N ASN A 328 -12.86 -13.22 11.28
CA ASN A 328 -12.48 -14.20 10.27
C ASN A 328 -13.53 -15.32 10.12
N SER A 329 -14.32 -15.26 9.05
CA SER A 329 -15.22 -16.32 8.57
C SER A 329 -14.53 -17.65 8.27
N GLU A 330 -13.21 -17.66 8.03
CA GLU A 330 -12.41 -18.88 7.83
C GLU A 330 -11.86 -19.48 9.14
N GLY A 331 -12.09 -18.83 10.29
CA GLY A 331 -11.66 -19.30 11.61
C GLY A 331 -10.17 -19.11 11.90
N HIS A 332 -9.65 -19.83 12.91
CA HIS A 332 -8.24 -19.74 13.32
C HIS A 332 -7.31 -20.42 12.30
N MET A 333 -6.27 -19.70 11.86
CA MET A 333 -5.33 -20.19 10.83
C MET A 333 -3.95 -20.58 11.36
N SER A 334 -3.76 -20.58 12.69
CA SER A 334 -2.48 -20.88 13.35
C SER A 334 -1.88 -22.24 12.99
N SER A 335 -2.69 -23.18 12.49
CA SER A 335 -2.25 -24.50 12.04
C SER A 335 -1.50 -24.49 10.70
N LEU A 336 -1.59 -23.40 9.92
CA LEU A 336 -0.98 -23.31 8.60
C LEU A 336 0.52 -22.98 8.63
N GLY A 337 1.05 -22.56 9.78
CA GLY A 337 2.47 -22.24 9.95
C GLY A 337 2.70 -21.16 10.99
N ARG A 338 3.97 -21.00 11.41
CA ARG A 338 4.34 -20.06 12.48
C ARG A 338 4.04 -18.60 12.14
N GLN A 339 4.03 -18.23 10.85
CA GLN A 339 3.66 -16.88 10.40
C GLN A 339 2.21 -16.52 10.75
N PHE A 340 1.32 -17.51 10.88
CA PHE A 340 -0.09 -17.34 11.26
C PHE A 340 -0.32 -17.31 12.79
N ASN A 341 0.76 -17.36 13.58
CA ASN A 341 0.68 -17.16 15.03
C ASN A 341 0.80 -15.67 15.33
N ILE A 342 -0.34 -14.99 15.42
CA ILE A 342 -0.47 -13.53 15.49
C ILE A 342 -0.97 -13.01 16.83
N THR A 343 -1.20 -13.88 17.82
CA THR A 343 -1.76 -13.43 19.11
C THR A 343 -0.67 -12.88 20.03
N HIS A 344 -1.04 -12.05 21.01
CA HIS A 344 -0.10 -11.63 22.06
C HIS A 344 0.44 -12.83 22.85
N GLU A 345 -0.38 -13.85 23.07
CA GLU A 345 0.02 -15.11 23.71
C GLU A 345 1.09 -15.84 22.88
N ASP A 346 0.98 -15.81 21.55
CA ASP A 346 2.00 -16.36 20.67
C ASP A 346 3.30 -15.57 20.76
N PHE A 347 3.23 -14.24 20.82
CA PHE A 347 4.42 -13.40 21.03
C PHE A 347 5.11 -13.76 22.36
N LEU A 348 4.35 -13.81 23.46
CA LEU A 348 4.88 -14.11 24.79
C LEU A 348 5.51 -15.51 24.86
N ARG A 349 4.93 -16.48 24.15
CA ARG A 349 5.38 -17.88 24.16
C ARG A 349 6.55 -18.12 23.21
N ASP A 350 6.48 -17.63 21.98
CA ASP A 350 7.35 -18.04 20.89
C ASP A 350 8.44 -17.00 20.57
N VAL A 351 8.20 -15.72 20.84
CA VAL A 351 9.09 -14.61 20.44
C VAL A 351 9.83 -14.02 21.63
N LEU A 352 9.11 -13.57 22.66
CA LEU A 352 9.66 -12.87 23.83
C LEU A 352 10.86 -13.60 24.50
N PRO A 353 10.86 -14.95 24.67
CA PRO A 353 11.99 -15.64 25.29
C PRO A 353 13.30 -15.57 24.50
N HIS A 354 13.24 -15.23 23.21
CA HIS A 354 14.38 -15.18 22.31
C HIS A 354 14.85 -13.74 22.00
N LEU A 355 14.16 -12.72 22.51
CA LEU A 355 14.51 -11.32 22.31
C LEU A 355 15.73 -10.93 23.15
N ASN A 356 16.52 -9.99 22.61
CA ASN A 356 17.64 -9.35 23.30
C ASN A 356 17.63 -7.83 23.03
N ASN A 357 18.66 -7.13 23.49
CA ASN A 357 18.77 -5.66 23.41
C ASN A 357 19.02 -5.12 21.99
N LEU A 358 19.14 -5.99 20.97
CA LEU A 358 19.27 -5.63 19.57
C LEU A 358 17.97 -5.89 18.78
N ASP A 359 16.92 -6.43 19.41
CA ASP A 359 15.60 -6.55 18.80
C ASP A 359 14.77 -5.30 19.12
N THR A 360 13.90 -4.90 18.19
CA THR A 360 13.00 -3.75 18.40
C THR A 360 11.56 -4.24 18.55
N VAL A 361 10.88 -3.77 19.58
CA VAL A 361 9.45 -4.05 19.82
C VAL A 361 8.68 -2.72 19.90
N LEU A 362 7.68 -2.54 19.03
CA LEU A 362 6.81 -1.38 19.00
C LEU A 362 5.46 -1.74 19.60
N LEU A 363 4.94 -0.89 20.49
CA LEU A 363 3.60 -1.01 21.05
C LEU A 363 2.67 -0.04 20.32
N LEU A 364 1.59 -0.54 19.72
CA LEU A 364 0.61 0.22 18.94
C LEU A 364 -0.74 0.22 19.66
N TYR A 365 -1.08 1.28 20.37
CA TYR A 365 -2.31 1.38 21.15
C TYR A 365 -2.92 2.78 21.09
N THR A 366 -4.19 2.90 21.46
CA THR A 366 -4.89 4.17 21.57
C THR A 366 -5.29 4.44 23.02
N HIS A 367 -5.40 5.71 23.42
CA HIS A 367 -5.91 6.05 24.76
C HIS A 367 -7.40 5.67 24.96
N CYS A 368 -8.11 5.31 23.87
CA CYS A 368 -9.50 4.88 23.91
C CYS A 368 -9.67 3.41 24.32
N ASP A 369 -8.59 2.62 24.39
CA ASP A 369 -8.62 1.18 24.68
C ASP A 369 -9.04 0.86 26.15
N ASP A 370 -9.21 1.89 27.00
CA ASP A 370 -9.59 1.79 28.43
C ASP A 370 -10.93 2.50 28.77
N VAL A 371 -11.75 2.88 27.78
CA VAL A 371 -12.91 3.76 28.03
C VAL A 371 -14.23 3.04 27.76
N SER A 372 -14.80 2.48 28.82
CA SER A 372 -16.13 1.85 28.83
C SER A 372 -17.30 2.86 28.72
N ASP A 373 -17.02 4.17 28.66
CA ASP A 373 -18.01 5.23 28.85
C ASP A 373 -17.94 6.33 27.76
N VAL A 374 -18.17 6.03 26.48
CA VAL A 374 -18.44 7.11 25.49
C VAL A 374 -19.41 6.67 24.38
N VAL A 375 -20.68 6.51 24.70
CA VAL A 375 -21.74 6.24 23.70
C VAL A 375 -22.33 7.54 23.10
N GLU A 376 -21.96 8.71 23.60
CA GLU A 376 -22.51 10.01 23.15
C GLU A 376 -21.59 10.78 22.15
N VAL A 377 -20.42 10.23 21.76
CA VAL A 377 -19.41 10.90 20.89
C VAL A 377 -19.09 10.05 19.64
N THR A 378 -20.03 9.28 19.11
CA THR A 378 -19.74 8.22 18.12
C THR A 378 -19.16 8.72 16.79
N HIS A 379 -19.71 9.78 16.18
CA HIS A 379 -19.20 10.27 14.89
C HIS A 379 -17.85 10.99 14.98
N THR A 380 -17.65 11.82 16.01
CA THR A 380 -16.37 12.51 16.20
C THR A 380 -15.29 11.51 16.60
N ALA A 381 -15.62 10.50 17.40
CA ALA A 381 -14.70 9.42 17.75
C ALA A 381 -14.31 8.58 16.53
N ALA A 382 -15.27 8.20 15.67
CA ALA A 382 -15.00 7.44 14.44
C ALA A 382 -14.09 8.22 13.46
N ALA A 383 -14.39 9.50 13.22
CA ALA A 383 -13.57 10.34 12.36
C ALA A 383 -12.14 10.56 12.92
N LEU A 384 -12.01 10.61 14.25
CA LEU A 384 -10.70 10.69 14.90
C LEU A 384 -9.94 9.35 14.78
N LEU A 385 -10.62 8.22 14.96
CA LEU A 385 -10.05 6.88 14.80
C LEU A 385 -9.48 6.69 13.40
N GLN A 386 -10.22 7.05 12.34
CA GLN A 386 -9.73 6.94 10.97
C GLN A 386 -8.48 7.80 10.70
N GLN A 387 -8.39 8.99 11.30
CA GLN A 387 -7.19 9.83 11.24
C GLN A 387 -6.02 9.23 12.01
N MET A 388 -6.27 8.60 13.16
CA MET A 388 -5.26 7.87 13.93
C MET A 388 -4.75 6.63 13.19
N GLU A 389 -5.62 5.94 12.47
CA GLU A 389 -5.26 4.82 11.60
C GLU A 389 -4.36 5.30 10.45
N LEU A 390 -4.71 6.37 9.75
CA LEU A 390 -3.81 6.93 8.73
C LEU A 390 -2.47 7.33 9.35
N SER A 391 -2.47 7.96 10.51
CA SER A 391 -1.24 8.38 11.21
C SER A 391 -0.35 7.19 11.57
N THR A 392 -0.94 6.11 12.10
CA THR A 392 -0.25 4.86 12.41
C THR A 392 0.32 4.22 11.15
N LYS A 393 -0.47 4.19 10.08
CA LYS A 393 -0.03 3.69 8.77
C LYS A 393 1.18 4.46 8.25
N LEU A 394 1.16 5.79 8.30
CA LEU A 394 2.27 6.63 7.81
C LEU A 394 3.53 6.40 8.64
N LEU A 395 3.39 6.31 9.97
CA LEU A 395 4.49 5.98 10.88
C LEU A 395 5.09 4.60 10.55
N LEU A 396 4.26 3.56 10.43
CA LEU A 396 4.73 2.21 10.16
C LEU A 396 5.42 2.11 8.79
N ASN A 397 4.84 2.68 7.74
CA ASN A 397 5.49 2.70 6.42
C ASN A 397 6.83 3.43 6.49
N ALA A 398 6.92 4.53 7.24
CA ALA A 398 8.17 5.28 7.39
C ALA A 398 9.25 4.47 8.12
N VAL A 399 8.88 3.82 9.22
CA VAL A 399 9.78 2.96 10.00
C VAL A 399 10.21 1.74 9.19
N SER A 400 9.28 0.97 8.63
CA SER A 400 9.59 -0.26 7.90
C SER A 400 10.39 0.02 6.62
N THR A 401 10.00 1.03 5.84
CA THR A 401 10.71 1.41 4.61
C THR A 401 12.09 1.94 4.93
N GLY A 402 12.19 2.88 5.87
CA GLY A 402 13.48 3.45 6.25
C GLY A 402 14.45 2.44 6.85
N ALA A 403 13.95 1.51 7.67
CA ALA A 403 14.76 0.44 8.24
C ALA A 403 15.33 -0.49 7.15
N HIS A 404 14.53 -0.83 6.13
CA HIS A 404 15.01 -1.63 4.99
C HIS A 404 15.91 -0.85 4.04
N VAL A 405 15.71 0.46 3.88
CA VAL A 405 16.66 1.36 3.19
C VAL A 405 18.02 1.33 3.91
N LEU A 406 18.04 1.47 5.24
CA LEU A 406 19.27 1.36 6.03
C LEU A 406 19.91 -0.04 5.95
N LYS A 407 19.09 -1.10 5.82
CA LYS A 407 19.55 -2.48 5.57
C LYS A 407 20.13 -2.67 4.15
N GLY A 408 20.03 -1.67 3.27
CA GLY A 408 20.53 -1.73 1.89
C GLY A 408 19.62 -2.48 0.93
N LYS A 409 18.30 -2.52 1.19
CA LYS A 409 17.29 -3.19 0.35
C LYS A 409 16.71 -2.33 -0.77
N VAL A 410 17.25 -1.13 -0.95
CA VAL A 410 16.85 -0.15 -1.96
C VAL A 410 18.11 0.39 -2.62
N TYR A 411 18.10 0.50 -3.95
CA TYR A 411 19.16 1.17 -4.71
C TYR A 411 18.58 2.43 -5.33
N GLN A 412 19.20 3.59 -5.08
CA GLN A 412 18.59 4.90 -5.34
C GLN A 412 17.21 4.96 -4.66
N ASN A 413 16.12 4.92 -5.42
CA ASN A 413 14.75 4.78 -4.94
C ASN A 413 13.99 3.62 -5.60
N HIS A 414 14.69 2.57 -6.01
CA HIS A 414 14.09 1.36 -6.60
C HIS A 414 14.23 0.16 -5.67
N MET A 415 13.19 -0.66 -5.62
CA MET A 415 13.24 -1.98 -4.98
C MET A 415 14.18 -2.89 -5.77
N ILE A 416 15.10 -3.54 -5.06
CA ILE A 416 16.12 -4.41 -5.68
C ILE A 416 16.01 -5.87 -5.25
N ASP A 417 15.19 -6.19 -4.26
CA ASP A 417 14.98 -7.56 -3.76
C ASP A 417 13.53 -8.01 -3.98
N VAL A 418 12.96 -7.71 -5.15
CA VAL A 418 11.58 -8.07 -5.50
C VAL A 418 11.51 -9.56 -5.88
N GLN A 419 10.58 -10.30 -5.26
CA GLN A 419 10.45 -11.75 -5.48
C GLN A 419 9.87 -12.13 -6.86
N LYS A 420 9.31 -11.16 -7.61
CA LYS A 420 8.84 -11.30 -9.00
C LYS A 420 9.18 -10.05 -9.80
N LEU A 421 9.77 -10.25 -10.99
CA LEU A 421 9.86 -9.20 -12.01
C LEU A 421 8.81 -9.49 -13.09
N SER A 422 7.79 -8.65 -13.20
CA SER A 422 6.88 -8.68 -14.35
C SER A 422 7.25 -7.57 -15.34
N GLY A 423 7.58 -7.95 -16.59
CA GLY A 423 7.49 -7.02 -17.73
C GLY A 423 8.75 -6.27 -18.19
N VAL A 424 9.96 -6.84 -18.05
CA VAL A 424 11.15 -6.23 -18.69
C VAL A 424 11.37 -6.86 -20.06
N SER A 425 11.07 -6.11 -21.13
CA SER A 425 11.39 -6.47 -22.51
C SER A 425 12.65 -5.74 -22.99
N THR A 426 13.82 -6.19 -22.57
CA THR A 426 15.11 -5.84 -23.20
C THR A 426 16.00 -7.07 -23.20
N SER A 427 16.49 -7.48 -24.37
CA SER A 427 17.15 -8.77 -24.57
C SER A 427 18.39 -9.00 -23.71
N GLU A 428 19.12 -7.94 -23.35
CA GLU A 428 20.32 -8.04 -22.50
C GLU A 428 19.97 -8.17 -21.01
N CYS A 429 18.89 -7.50 -20.56
CA CYS A 429 18.39 -7.63 -19.19
C CYS A 429 17.73 -9.00 -19.00
N GLU A 430 16.91 -9.46 -19.95
CA GLU A 430 16.32 -10.81 -19.93
C GLU A 430 17.40 -11.89 -19.84
N GLU A 431 18.49 -11.78 -20.62
CA GLU A 431 19.57 -12.76 -20.58
C GLU A 431 20.31 -12.79 -19.23
N CYS A 432 20.56 -11.63 -18.61
CA CYS A 432 21.17 -11.56 -17.29
C CYS A 432 20.22 -12.09 -16.19
N LEU A 433 18.93 -11.74 -16.28
CA LEU A 433 17.91 -12.19 -15.34
C LEU A 433 17.66 -13.70 -15.43
N LEU A 434 17.72 -14.29 -16.63
CA LEU A 434 17.53 -15.72 -16.83
C LEU A 434 18.70 -16.57 -16.29
N LYS A 435 19.89 -15.98 -16.14
CA LYS A 435 21.11 -16.68 -15.66
C LYS A 435 21.28 -16.69 -14.14
N ALA A 436 20.59 -15.81 -13.41
CA ALA A 436 20.73 -15.69 -11.96
C ALA A 436 19.66 -16.50 -11.20
N VAL A 437 20.07 -17.21 -10.13
CA VAL A 437 19.19 -18.04 -9.29
C VAL A 437 19.15 -17.47 -7.87
N TYR A 438 17.98 -16.97 -7.42
CA TYR A 438 17.75 -16.23 -6.16
C TYR A 438 18.66 -14.99 -5.99
N ARG A 439 18.09 -13.80 -5.76
CA ARG A 439 18.78 -12.47 -5.89
C ARG A 439 19.13 -12.09 -7.32
N VAL A 440 18.15 -12.23 -8.21
CA VAL A 440 18.28 -11.99 -9.64
C VAL A 440 18.61 -10.52 -9.96
N VAL A 441 17.92 -9.58 -9.30
CA VAL A 441 18.11 -8.14 -9.56
C VAL A 441 19.44 -7.62 -9.02
N PRO A 442 19.87 -7.93 -7.77
CA PRO A 442 21.13 -7.41 -7.26
C PRO A 442 22.36 -7.85 -8.07
N LEU A 443 22.39 -9.13 -8.45
CA LEU A 443 23.48 -9.69 -9.24
C LEU A 443 23.52 -9.09 -10.64
N ALA A 444 22.37 -9.08 -11.34
CA ALA A 444 22.28 -8.50 -12.67
C ALA A 444 22.65 -7.00 -12.65
N LEU A 445 22.18 -6.26 -11.65
CA LEU A 445 22.48 -4.84 -11.51
C LEU A 445 23.98 -4.60 -11.29
N LEU A 446 24.63 -5.36 -10.41
CA LEU A 446 26.07 -5.23 -10.18
C LEU A 446 26.87 -5.55 -11.45
N CYS A 447 26.54 -6.63 -12.16
CA CYS A 447 27.17 -6.97 -13.45
C CYS A 447 26.99 -5.86 -14.49
N LEU A 448 25.79 -5.28 -14.60
CA LEU A 448 25.50 -4.23 -15.58
C LEU A 448 26.22 -2.91 -15.26
N LEU A 449 26.34 -2.57 -13.97
CA LEU A 449 26.96 -1.32 -13.54
C LEU A 449 28.49 -1.37 -13.60
N THR A 450 29.08 -2.52 -13.30
CA THR A 450 30.55 -2.67 -13.17
C THR A 450 31.21 -3.41 -14.33
N GLY A 451 30.42 -4.15 -15.13
CA GLY A 451 30.93 -5.03 -16.18
C GLY A 451 31.50 -6.36 -15.68
N CYS A 452 31.44 -6.66 -14.37
CA CYS A 452 31.94 -7.92 -13.82
C CYS A 452 31.09 -9.13 -14.22
N SER A 453 31.70 -10.31 -14.18
CA SER A 453 30.99 -11.59 -14.41
C SER A 453 30.04 -11.92 -13.26
N LEU A 454 29.07 -12.81 -13.51
CA LEU A 454 28.12 -13.26 -12.49
C LEU A 454 28.81 -13.84 -11.24
N SER A 455 29.89 -14.62 -11.43
CA SER A 455 30.65 -15.21 -10.32
C SER A 455 31.42 -14.17 -9.51
N GLU A 456 31.90 -13.10 -10.15
CA GLU A 456 32.53 -11.98 -9.44
C GLU A 456 31.48 -11.19 -8.66
N ALA A 457 30.33 -10.89 -9.28
CA ALA A 457 29.21 -10.21 -8.62
C ALA A 457 28.72 -10.98 -7.38
N GLU A 458 28.63 -12.31 -7.45
CA GLU A 458 28.31 -13.17 -6.30
C GLU A 458 29.33 -12.99 -5.17
N SER A 459 30.62 -13.09 -5.48
CA SER A 459 31.72 -12.91 -4.53
C SER A 459 31.74 -11.51 -3.89
N HIS A 460 31.45 -10.47 -4.67
CA HIS A 460 31.33 -9.10 -4.16
C HIS A 460 30.15 -8.95 -3.22
N LEU A 461 28.95 -9.43 -3.59
CA LEU A 461 27.75 -9.32 -2.74
C LEU A 461 27.79 -10.23 -1.49
N GLU A 462 28.60 -11.29 -1.49
CA GLU A 462 28.89 -12.07 -0.28
C GLU A 462 29.70 -11.29 0.75
N LYS A 463 30.64 -10.45 0.29
CA LYS A 463 31.46 -9.60 1.16
C LYS A 463 30.71 -8.33 1.55
N GLN A 464 30.07 -7.71 0.57
CA GLN A 464 29.37 -6.44 0.70
C GLN A 464 27.91 -6.58 0.26
N PRO A 465 27.00 -6.91 1.20
CA PRO A 465 25.61 -7.25 0.85
C PRO A 465 24.78 -6.06 0.35
N ILE A 466 25.27 -4.83 0.52
CA ILE A 466 24.64 -3.60 0.05
C ILE A 466 25.16 -3.30 -1.37
N ILE A 467 24.28 -3.39 -2.38
CA ILE A 467 24.66 -3.24 -3.80
C ILE A 467 25.49 -2.00 -4.05
N ARG A 468 25.06 -0.84 -3.55
CA ARG A 468 25.76 0.42 -3.76
C ARG A 468 27.23 0.31 -3.33
N GLU A 469 27.45 -0.23 -2.13
CA GLU A 469 28.80 -0.33 -1.57
C GLU A 469 29.64 -1.36 -2.35
N ALA A 470 29.01 -2.42 -2.86
CA ALA A 470 29.66 -3.36 -3.78
C ALA A 470 30.04 -2.73 -5.13
N VAL A 471 29.19 -1.85 -5.68
CA VAL A 471 29.49 -1.09 -6.91
C VAL A 471 30.67 -0.16 -6.67
N GLU A 472 30.63 0.63 -5.58
CA GLU A 472 31.70 1.57 -5.21
C GLU A 472 33.05 0.86 -5.02
N GLU A 473 33.07 -0.29 -4.34
CA GLU A 473 34.30 -1.09 -4.14
C GLU A 473 34.85 -1.69 -5.45
N THR A 474 33.97 -2.07 -6.38
CA THR A 474 34.38 -2.62 -7.69
C THR A 474 34.95 -1.54 -8.60
N GLU A 475 34.39 -0.32 -8.55
CA GLU A 475 34.93 0.83 -9.29
C GLU A 475 36.28 1.27 -8.74
N GLU A 476 36.48 1.27 -7.42
CA GLU A 476 37.77 1.60 -6.80
C GLU A 476 38.88 0.60 -7.17
N THR A 477 38.58 -0.70 -7.17
CA THR A 477 39.55 -1.75 -7.52
C THR A 477 39.94 -1.76 -9.00
N SER A 478 39.06 -1.35 -9.90
CA SER A 478 39.37 -1.20 -11.34
C SER A 478 40.14 0.10 -11.67
N GLY A 479 40.02 1.12 -10.82
CA GLY A 479 40.76 2.38 -10.94
C GLY A 479 42.24 2.29 -10.55
N ASP A 480 42.60 1.35 -9.66
CA ASP A 480 43.99 1.12 -9.22
C ASP A 480 44.81 0.23 -10.18
N GLU A 481 44.19 -0.36 -11.20
CA GLU A 481 44.87 -1.17 -12.24
C GLU A 481 45.24 -0.38 -13.53
N MET A 482 44.97 0.94 -13.58
CA MET A 482 45.43 1.87 -14.63
C MET A 482 46.55 2.79 -14.16
#